data_AF-F2LFI9-F1
#
_entry.id   AF-F2LFI9-F1
#
_cell.length_a   1.000
_cell.length_b   1.000
_cell.length_c   1.000
_cell.angle_alpha   90.00
_cell.angle_beta   90.00
_cell.angle_gamma   90.00
#
_symmetry.space_group_name_H-M   'P 1'
#
loop_
_entity.id
_entity.type
_entity.pdbx_description
1 polymer ?
#
loop_
_entity_poly.entity_id
_entity_poly.type
_entity_poly.pdbx_seq_one_letter_code
_entity_poly.pdbx_strand_id
1 'polypeptide(L)'
;MKKEGTLLLSDYAAQIAATDVLGQRDFNPVLQGLYGEVGGIMATAKKHVREQSAFPGFRKAAEEEFGDTLWYLAAVCRRLDVPLEEVFSEAANHGNFRSVGAASDIMEGAMAYVAMPVAGPVSLDTTLVQLGQAAAALLGSVAPDRAGLVAFARAYLDAMHAARLAFSDVARGNIRKARGAFLEPATADLANLDFDKDFGREEQLPREFRVRVNQRGSGKSYLQWNGVFIGDPLTDNIADHDGYRFHDVFHFAYAAILHWSPVIRALIKHKRKSNSKYDEEQDSGRAIVVEEGLTAWIFSKAKELNLFEKQEKVSLGILKTIAEFVSGYEVEKCPLKLWERAILDGYAVFRQMKENEGGWIVGNREQRTIVYLPLESKE
;
A
#
# COMPACT_ATOMS: atom_id res chain seq x y z
N MET A 1 4.92 1.00 22.81
CA MET A 1 3.55 1.24 22.28
C MET A 1 3.27 2.73 22.38
N LYS A 2 3.28 3.49 21.27
CA LYS A 2 2.58 4.79 21.29
C LYS A 2 1.12 4.44 21.55
N LYS A 3 0.57 4.84 22.70
CA LYS A 3 -0.88 4.78 22.93
C LYS A 3 -1.47 5.69 21.86
N GLU A 4 -2.13 5.11 20.88
CA GLU A 4 -2.75 5.89 19.82
C GLU A 4 -3.91 6.66 20.44
N GLY A 5 -3.83 7.98 20.36
CA GLY A 5 -4.68 8.89 21.10
C GLY A 5 -6.11 9.04 20.59
N THR A 6 -6.75 10.15 20.89
CA THR A 6 -7.97 10.60 20.20
C THR A 6 -7.59 11.07 18.78
N LEU A 7 -8.39 10.73 17.77
CA LEU A 7 -8.25 11.26 16.40
C LEU A 7 -9.48 12.11 16.09
N LEU A 8 -9.26 13.39 15.80
CA LEU A 8 -10.36 14.25 15.35
C LEU A 8 -10.74 13.91 13.91
N LEU A 9 -12.04 13.95 13.60
CA LEU A 9 -12.53 13.73 12.23
C LEU A 9 -12.11 14.85 11.28
N SER A 10 -11.94 16.07 11.80
CA SER A 10 -11.35 17.20 11.08
C SER A 10 -9.89 16.90 10.69
N ASP A 11 -9.10 16.33 11.61
CA ASP A 11 -7.71 15.94 11.34
C ASP A 11 -7.64 14.79 10.33
N TYR A 12 -8.55 13.83 10.42
CA TYR A 12 -8.70 12.78 9.42
C TYR A 12 -8.98 13.39 8.03
N ALA A 13 -10.01 14.24 7.93
CA ALA A 13 -10.42 14.87 6.68
C ALA A 13 -9.28 15.70 6.05
N ALA A 14 -8.53 16.45 6.87
CA ALA A 14 -7.37 17.20 6.43
C ALA A 14 -6.24 16.31 5.90
N GLN A 15 -5.93 15.20 6.60
CA GLN A 15 -4.82 14.31 6.23
C GLN A 15 -5.03 13.52 4.94
N ILE A 16 -6.29 13.22 4.61
CA ILE A 16 -6.65 12.47 3.39
C ILE A 16 -7.05 13.39 2.22
N ALA A 17 -7.23 14.69 2.43
CA ALA A 17 -7.66 15.62 1.37
C ALA A 17 -6.77 15.56 0.12
N ALA A 18 -5.44 15.57 0.29
CA ALA A 18 -4.49 15.52 -0.83
C ALA A 18 -4.45 14.16 -1.55
N THR A 19 -5.07 13.12 -1.00
CA THR A 19 -5.14 11.79 -1.63
C THR A 19 -6.31 11.67 -2.61
N ASP A 20 -7.23 12.66 -2.63
CA ASP A 20 -8.34 12.76 -3.57
C ASP A 20 -7.86 13.17 -4.95
N VAL A 21 -7.59 12.17 -5.79
CA VAL A 21 -7.15 12.34 -7.18
C VAL A 21 -8.32 12.48 -8.17
N LEU A 22 -9.56 12.44 -7.70
CA LEU A 22 -10.77 12.56 -8.52
C LEU A 22 -11.13 14.05 -8.72
N GLY A 23 -11.88 14.36 -9.78
CA GLY A 23 -12.25 15.75 -10.09
C GLY A 23 -13.05 16.40 -8.95
N GLN A 24 -12.73 17.66 -8.63
CA GLN A 24 -13.33 18.41 -7.51
C GLN A 24 -14.84 18.66 -7.66
N ARG A 25 -15.41 18.42 -8.85
CA ARG A 25 -16.85 18.57 -9.13
C ARG A 25 -17.52 17.25 -9.50
N ASP A 26 -16.76 16.14 -9.51
CA ASP A 26 -17.25 14.85 -9.96
C ASP A 26 -17.91 14.11 -8.80
N PHE A 27 -19.25 14.14 -8.75
CA PHE A 27 -20.02 13.38 -7.76
C PHE A 27 -20.18 11.91 -8.15
N ASN A 28 -20.45 11.62 -9.42
CA ASN A 28 -20.80 10.26 -9.86
C ASN A 28 -19.70 9.23 -9.56
N PRO A 29 -18.41 9.44 -9.88
CA PRO A 29 -17.36 8.46 -9.59
C PRO A 29 -17.17 8.23 -8.09
N VAL A 30 -17.31 9.30 -7.28
CA VAL A 30 -17.17 9.24 -5.82
C VAL A 30 -18.31 8.46 -5.19
N LEU A 31 -19.55 8.71 -5.63
CA LEU A 31 -20.74 8.01 -5.12
C LEU A 31 -20.78 6.55 -5.58
N GLN A 32 -20.35 6.27 -6.82
CA GLN A 32 -20.17 4.89 -7.30
C GLN A 32 -19.10 4.17 -6.50
N GLY A 33 -17.98 4.84 -6.19
CA GLY A 33 -16.95 4.33 -5.29
C GLY A 33 -17.50 4.01 -3.91
N LEU A 34 -18.13 4.97 -3.24
CA LEU A 34 -18.77 4.80 -1.93
C LEU A 34 -19.73 3.59 -1.92
N TYR A 35 -20.59 3.48 -2.92
CA TYR A 35 -21.52 2.37 -3.05
C TYR A 35 -20.80 1.03 -3.26
N GLY A 36 -19.74 1.02 -4.07
CA GLY A 36 -18.87 -0.13 -4.31
C GLY A 36 -18.22 -0.65 -3.03
N GLU A 37 -17.60 0.23 -2.23
CA GLU A 37 -16.96 -0.13 -0.96
C GLU A 37 -17.97 -0.65 0.06
N VAL A 38 -19.19 -0.07 0.11
CA VAL A 38 -20.28 -0.63 0.94
C VAL A 38 -20.65 -2.05 0.49
N GLY A 39 -20.70 -2.30 -0.82
CA GLY A 39 -20.85 -3.64 -1.36
C GLY A 39 -19.70 -4.59 -0.95
N GLY A 40 -18.48 -4.08 -0.86
CA GLY A 40 -17.30 -4.78 -0.37
C GLY A 40 -17.38 -5.15 1.12
N ILE A 41 -17.88 -4.24 1.98
CA ILE A 41 -18.20 -4.53 3.39
C ILE A 41 -19.19 -5.70 3.47
N MET A 42 -20.29 -5.64 2.71
CA MET A 42 -21.31 -6.68 2.71
C MET A 42 -20.77 -8.03 2.21
N ALA A 43 -19.95 -8.02 1.17
CA ALA A 43 -19.30 -9.21 0.64
C ALA A 43 -18.36 -9.84 1.69
N THR A 44 -17.61 -9.02 2.42
CA THR A 44 -16.70 -9.45 3.49
C THR A 44 -17.45 -10.04 4.68
N ALA A 45 -18.55 -9.43 5.11
CA ALA A 45 -19.44 -9.97 6.15
C ALA A 45 -20.06 -11.32 5.75
N LYS A 46 -20.57 -11.42 4.51
CA LYS A 46 -21.11 -12.68 3.97
C LYS A 46 -20.06 -13.80 3.97
N LYS A 47 -18.82 -13.50 3.56
CA LYS A 47 -17.72 -14.48 3.59
C LYS A 47 -17.46 -14.97 5.01
N HIS A 48 -17.41 -14.07 5.99
CA HIS A 48 -17.21 -14.44 7.40
C HIS A 48 -18.30 -15.38 7.94
N VAL A 49 -19.57 -15.09 7.63
CA VAL A 49 -20.69 -15.95 8.03
C VAL A 49 -20.61 -17.33 7.34
N ARG A 50 -20.28 -17.36 6.05
CA ARG A 50 -20.19 -18.59 5.25
C ARG A 50 -19.00 -19.49 5.62
N GLU A 51 -17.84 -18.89 5.82
CA GLU A 51 -16.55 -19.58 5.89
C GLU A 51 -16.04 -19.72 7.34
N GLN A 52 -16.63 -18.99 8.30
CA GLN A 52 -16.29 -19.05 9.72
C GLN A 52 -14.77 -18.95 9.98
N SER A 53 -14.16 -19.99 10.55
CA SER A 53 -12.72 -20.05 10.84
C SER A 53 -11.84 -20.14 9.60
N ALA A 54 -12.39 -20.47 8.42
CA ALA A 54 -11.67 -20.55 7.16
C ALA A 54 -11.49 -19.19 6.46
N PHE A 55 -12.06 -18.10 6.99
CA PHE A 55 -11.80 -16.73 6.55
C PHE A 55 -10.97 -15.96 7.60
N PRO A 56 -9.66 -16.28 7.73
CA PRO A 56 -8.78 -15.52 8.61
C PRO A 56 -8.72 -14.06 8.11
N GLY A 57 -8.94 -13.11 9.01
CA GLY A 57 -8.77 -11.68 8.68
C GLY A 57 -10.04 -10.91 8.33
N PHE A 58 -11.24 -11.43 8.60
CA PHE A 58 -12.50 -10.66 8.49
C PHE A 58 -12.38 -9.24 9.03
N ARG A 59 -11.84 -9.08 10.25
CA ARG A 59 -11.68 -7.78 10.89
C ARG A 59 -10.82 -6.83 10.05
N LYS A 60 -9.66 -7.28 9.55
CA LYS A 60 -8.75 -6.45 8.75
C LYS A 60 -9.37 -6.06 7.41
N ALA A 61 -10.02 -7.01 6.74
CA ALA A 61 -10.74 -6.74 5.50
C ALA A 61 -11.90 -5.77 5.73
N ALA A 62 -12.71 -5.96 6.77
CA ALA A 62 -13.79 -5.05 7.11
C ALA A 62 -13.26 -3.65 7.47
N GLU A 63 -12.23 -3.55 8.32
CA GLU A 63 -11.58 -2.27 8.63
C GLU A 63 -11.13 -1.52 7.37
N GLU A 64 -10.61 -2.26 6.39
CA GLU A 64 -10.19 -1.69 5.12
C GLU A 64 -11.35 -1.11 4.32
N GLU A 65 -12.42 -1.89 4.12
CA GLU A 65 -13.61 -1.50 3.35
C GLU A 65 -14.39 -0.37 4.04
N PHE A 66 -14.52 -0.40 5.37
CA PHE A 66 -15.06 0.71 6.16
C PHE A 66 -14.20 1.97 6.03
N GLY A 67 -12.88 1.80 5.94
CA GLY A 67 -11.93 2.90 5.76
C GLY A 67 -12.08 3.56 4.39
N ASP A 68 -12.22 2.78 3.33
CA ASP A 68 -12.43 3.29 1.97
C ASP A 68 -13.79 3.96 1.83
N THR A 69 -14.83 3.39 2.46
CA THR A 69 -16.14 4.01 2.57
C THR A 69 -16.07 5.39 3.25
N LEU A 70 -15.32 5.51 4.35
CA LEU A 70 -15.09 6.78 5.04
C LEU A 70 -14.38 7.80 4.15
N TRP A 71 -13.38 7.34 3.38
CA TRP A 71 -12.64 8.17 2.44
C TRP A 71 -13.55 8.77 1.37
N TYR A 72 -14.43 7.95 0.78
CA TYR A 72 -15.40 8.45 -0.19
C TYR A 72 -16.44 9.38 0.44
N LEU A 73 -16.92 9.11 1.66
CA LEU A 73 -17.82 10.03 2.36
C LEU A 73 -17.15 11.39 2.57
N ALA A 74 -15.89 11.40 3.00
CA ALA A 74 -15.11 12.63 3.15
C ALA A 74 -14.92 13.34 1.80
N ALA A 75 -14.75 12.60 0.70
CA ALA A 75 -14.66 13.13 -0.65
C ALA A 75 -15.98 13.78 -1.11
N VAL A 76 -17.14 13.19 -0.78
CA VAL A 76 -18.45 13.82 -1.02
C VAL A 76 -18.60 15.11 -0.20
N CYS A 77 -18.27 15.05 1.09
CA CYS A 77 -18.35 16.21 2.00
C CYS A 77 -17.51 17.39 1.50
N ARG A 78 -16.28 17.14 1.04
CA ARG A 78 -15.41 18.18 0.42
C ARG A 78 -16.04 18.83 -0.79
N ARG A 79 -16.72 18.07 -1.66
CA ARG A 79 -17.37 18.61 -2.87
C ARG A 79 -18.59 19.46 -2.57
N LEU A 80 -19.19 19.26 -1.40
CA LEU A 80 -20.35 20.02 -0.91
C LEU A 80 -19.98 21.17 0.02
N ASP A 81 -18.70 21.33 0.34
CA ASP A 81 -18.22 22.28 1.35
C ASP A 81 -18.89 22.07 2.73
N VAL A 82 -19.10 20.80 3.09
CA VAL A 82 -19.67 20.40 4.39
C VAL A 82 -18.57 19.74 5.22
N PRO A 83 -18.29 20.20 6.46
CA PRO A 83 -17.32 19.55 7.32
C PRO A 83 -17.75 18.13 7.72
N LEU A 84 -16.84 17.15 7.59
CA LEU A 84 -17.12 15.74 7.86
C LEU A 84 -17.52 15.51 9.32
N GLU A 85 -16.88 16.22 10.24
CA GLU A 85 -17.14 16.20 11.67
C GLU A 85 -18.57 16.64 12.02
N GLU A 86 -19.13 17.60 11.27
CA GLU A 86 -20.51 18.06 11.50
C GLU A 86 -21.52 16.99 11.08
N VAL A 87 -21.27 16.30 9.96
CA VAL A 87 -22.10 15.19 9.48
C VAL A 87 -22.13 14.08 10.53
N PHE A 88 -20.97 13.67 11.05
CA PHE A 88 -20.90 12.63 12.08
C PHE A 88 -21.45 13.08 13.44
N SER A 89 -21.25 14.34 13.82
CA SER A 89 -21.82 14.91 15.05
C SER A 89 -23.35 14.82 15.03
N GLU A 90 -23.98 15.21 13.92
CA GLU A 90 -25.43 15.10 13.75
C GLU A 90 -25.90 13.65 13.60
N ALA A 91 -25.13 12.83 12.89
CA ALA A 91 -25.41 11.40 12.76
C ALA A 91 -25.44 10.70 14.12
N ALA A 92 -24.57 11.10 15.04
CA ALA A 92 -24.49 10.55 16.40
C ALA A 92 -25.43 11.24 17.40
N ASN A 93 -25.94 12.44 17.12
CA ASN A 93 -26.80 13.20 18.03
C ASN A 93 -28.29 12.87 17.81
N HIS A 94 -28.72 11.69 18.25
CA HIS A 94 -30.14 11.31 18.26
C HIS A 94 -30.46 10.28 19.35
N GLY A 95 -31.75 9.96 19.53
CA GLY A 95 -32.24 9.10 20.60
C GLY A 95 -31.68 7.68 20.66
N ASN A 96 -30.95 7.18 19.65
CA ASN A 96 -30.33 5.86 19.72
C ASN A 96 -28.91 5.90 20.31
N PHE A 97 -28.33 7.08 20.52
CA PHE A 97 -27.03 7.25 21.18
C PHE A 97 -27.18 8.06 22.45
N ARG A 98 -26.41 7.68 23.47
CA ARG A 98 -26.17 8.48 24.67
C ARG A 98 -24.77 9.07 24.60
N SER A 99 -24.63 10.30 25.06
CA SER A 99 -23.32 10.94 25.21
C SER A 99 -22.67 10.48 26.51
N VAL A 100 -21.45 9.96 26.43
CA VAL A 100 -20.65 9.53 27.59
C VAL A 100 -19.34 10.28 27.62
N GLY A 101 -19.01 10.89 28.76
CA GLY A 101 -17.75 11.59 28.93
C GLY A 101 -16.54 10.64 28.97
N ALA A 102 -15.46 11.02 28.30
CA ALA A 102 -14.17 10.34 28.34
C ALA A 102 -13.04 11.35 28.59
N ALA A 103 -11.98 10.91 29.26
CA ALA A 103 -10.75 11.69 29.39
C ALA A 103 -10.06 11.76 28.02
N SER A 104 -9.84 12.97 27.54
CA SER A 104 -9.20 13.23 26.25
C SER A 104 -7.70 13.46 26.44
N ASP A 105 -6.93 13.12 25.42
CA ASP A 105 -5.49 13.31 25.33
C ASP A 105 -5.11 14.42 24.33
N ILE A 106 -6.10 15.14 23.80
CA ILE A 106 -5.91 16.37 23.04
C ILE A 106 -5.62 17.50 24.03
N MET A 107 -4.49 18.18 23.86
CA MET A 107 -4.01 19.18 24.82
C MET A 107 -4.99 20.35 25.00
N GLU A 108 -5.66 20.74 23.92
CA GLU A 108 -6.64 21.82 23.88
C GLU A 108 -8.02 21.40 24.42
N GLY A 109 -8.28 20.10 24.60
CA GLY A 109 -9.58 19.57 24.99
C GLY A 109 -9.47 18.48 26.04
N ALA A 110 -9.67 18.83 27.32
CA ALA A 110 -9.52 17.90 28.45
C ALA A 110 -10.59 16.79 28.51
N MET A 111 -11.76 16.98 27.89
CA MET A 111 -12.89 16.05 27.94
C MET A 111 -13.44 15.81 26.53
N ALA A 112 -13.63 14.53 26.18
CA ALA A 112 -14.31 14.11 24.96
C ALA A 112 -15.70 13.57 25.29
N TYR A 113 -16.63 13.71 24.35
CA TYR A 113 -17.95 13.07 24.41
C TYR A 113 -18.00 11.93 23.41
N VAL A 114 -18.16 10.71 23.90
CA VAL A 114 -18.29 9.50 23.11
C VAL A 114 -19.77 9.20 22.93
N ALA A 115 -20.23 9.19 21.68
CA ALA A 115 -21.57 8.71 21.37
C ALA A 115 -21.61 7.18 21.49
N MET A 116 -22.34 6.67 22.47
CA MET A 116 -22.52 5.24 22.69
C MET A 116 -23.95 4.81 22.34
N PRO A 117 -24.14 3.74 21.54
CA PRO A 117 -25.47 3.20 21.30
C PRO A 117 -26.21 2.85 22.60
N VAL A 118 -27.50 3.17 22.68
CA VAL A 118 -28.37 2.93 23.84
C VAL A 118 -29.02 1.54 23.78
N ALA A 119 -29.35 1.06 22.58
CA ALA A 119 -29.95 -0.24 22.37
C ALA A 119 -28.88 -1.35 22.31
N GLY A 120 -29.29 -2.60 22.60
CA GLY A 120 -28.45 -3.77 22.39
C GLY A 120 -28.06 -3.94 20.91
N PRO A 121 -27.02 -4.73 20.60
CA PRO A 121 -26.51 -4.84 19.24
C PRO A 121 -27.60 -5.34 18.28
N VAL A 122 -27.94 -4.50 17.30
CA VAL A 122 -28.72 -4.91 16.13
C VAL A 122 -27.90 -5.95 15.37
N SER A 123 -28.55 -6.91 14.72
CA SER A 123 -27.83 -7.92 13.95
C SER A 123 -26.98 -7.24 12.87
N LEU A 124 -25.78 -7.78 12.64
CA LEU A 124 -24.87 -7.27 11.61
C LEU A 124 -25.58 -7.19 10.25
N ASP A 125 -26.31 -8.23 9.87
CA ASP A 125 -27.04 -8.27 8.59
C ASP A 125 -28.04 -7.12 8.45
N THR A 126 -28.81 -6.81 9.50
CA THR A 126 -29.78 -5.70 9.44
C THR A 126 -29.08 -4.35 9.28
N THR A 127 -27.99 -4.12 10.04
CA THR A 127 -27.22 -2.85 9.91
C THR A 127 -26.55 -2.71 8.54
N LEU A 128 -26.07 -3.81 7.96
CA LEU A 128 -25.46 -3.80 6.62
C LEU A 128 -26.49 -3.56 5.52
N VAL A 129 -27.70 -4.10 5.63
CA VAL A 129 -28.79 -3.79 4.70
C VAL A 129 -29.17 -2.31 4.77
N GLN A 130 -29.26 -1.75 5.98
CA GLN A 130 -29.53 -0.31 6.17
C GLN A 130 -28.41 0.57 5.60
N LEU A 131 -27.14 0.19 5.80
CA LEU A 131 -26.01 0.87 5.19
C LEU A 131 -26.06 0.83 3.67
N GLY A 132 -26.37 -0.34 3.07
CA GLY A 132 -26.55 -0.48 1.63
C GLY A 132 -27.69 0.38 1.08
N GLN A 133 -28.83 0.45 1.79
CA GLN A 133 -29.95 1.31 1.42
C GLN A 133 -29.58 2.80 1.48
N ALA A 134 -28.86 3.22 2.53
CA ALA A 134 -28.41 4.59 2.67
C ALA A 134 -27.38 4.95 1.57
N ALA A 135 -26.47 4.04 1.24
CA ALA A 135 -25.53 4.21 0.13
C ALA A 135 -26.27 4.36 -1.22
N ALA A 136 -27.27 3.50 -1.46
CA ALA A 136 -28.10 3.55 -2.66
C ALA A 136 -28.84 4.88 -2.80
N ALA A 137 -29.36 5.42 -1.68
CA ALA A 137 -30.08 6.69 -1.67
C ALA A 137 -29.18 7.89 -2.03
N LEU A 138 -27.86 7.78 -1.84
CA LEU A 138 -26.91 8.80 -2.28
C LEU A 138 -26.60 8.72 -3.78
N LEU A 139 -26.90 7.61 -4.46
CA LEU A 139 -26.66 7.49 -5.90
C LEU A 139 -27.64 8.36 -6.69
N GLY A 140 -27.12 9.09 -7.67
CA GLY A 140 -27.94 9.90 -8.57
C GLY A 140 -27.09 10.85 -9.40
N SER A 141 -27.74 11.58 -10.31
CA SER A 141 -27.11 12.63 -11.13
C SER A 141 -27.06 13.99 -10.44
N VAL A 142 -27.58 14.09 -9.21
CA VAL A 142 -27.65 15.31 -8.41
C VAL A 142 -26.80 15.11 -7.15
N ALA A 143 -26.18 16.19 -6.70
CA ALA A 143 -25.49 16.25 -5.42
C ALA A 143 -26.40 15.78 -4.27
N PRO A 144 -25.92 14.92 -3.35
CA PRO A 144 -26.71 14.50 -2.21
C PRO A 144 -26.94 15.69 -1.26
N ASP A 145 -28.10 15.72 -0.61
CA ASP A 145 -28.40 16.71 0.41
C ASP A 145 -27.80 16.31 1.78
N ARG A 146 -27.81 17.27 2.71
CA ARG A 146 -27.26 17.08 4.05
C ARG A 146 -27.99 15.99 4.84
N ALA A 147 -29.30 15.82 4.64
CA ALA A 147 -30.09 14.79 5.29
C ALA A 147 -29.66 13.38 4.85
N GLY A 148 -29.40 13.19 3.55
CA GLY A 148 -28.86 11.95 2.99
C GLY A 148 -27.48 11.61 3.56
N LEU A 149 -26.58 12.59 3.66
CA LEU A 149 -25.25 12.39 4.25
C LEU A 149 -25.32 11.96 5.71
N VAL A 150 -26.16 12.62 6.52
CA VAL A 150 -26.35 12.30 7.93
C VAL A 150 -26.97 10.91 8.11
N ALA A 151 -27.97 10.56 7.27
CA ALA A 151 -28.58 9.24 7.29
C ALA A 151 -27.56 8.14 6.95
N PHE A 152 -26.69 8.37 5.95
CA PHE A 152 -25.61 7.47 5.61
C PHE A 152 -24.59 7.33 6.74
N ALA A 153 -24.09 8.44 7.28
CA ALA A 153 -23.12 8.44 8.37
C ALA A 153 -23.65 7.71 9.62
N ARG A 154 -24.96 7.80 9.88
CA ARG A 154 -25.63 7.05 10.95
C ARG A 154 -25.62 5.55 10.71
N ALA A 155 -26.08 5.12 9.54
CA ALA A 155 -26.05 3.71 9.15
C ALA A 155 -24.62 3.15 9.16
N TYR A 156 -23.63 3.97 8.80
CA TYR A 156 -22.22 3.65 8.85
C TYR A 156 -21.73 3.40 10.29
N LEU A 157 -22.08 4.27 11.24
CA LEU A 157 -21.76 4.08 12.67
C LEU A 157 -22.42 2.81 13.23
N ASP A 158 -23.69 2.58 12.91
CA ASP A 158 -24.44 1.40 13.36
C ASP A 158 -23.81 0.11 12.83
N ALA A 159 -23.46 0.07 11.53
CA ALA A 159 -22.81 -1.09 10.91
C ALA A 159 -21.41 -1.34 11.47
N MET A 160 -20.63 -0.28 11.72
CA MET A 160 -19.31 -0.39 12.33
C MET A 160 -19.38 -0.94 13.76
N HIS A 161 -20.36 -0.48 14.54
CA HIS A 161 -20.62 -0.98 15.89
C HIS A 161 -21.00 -2.46 15.86
N ALA A 162 -21.92 -2.86 14.96
CA ALA A 162 -22.32 -4.26 14.80
C ALA A 162 -21.16 -5.16 14.35
N ALA A 163 -20.25 -4.64 13.53
CA ALA A 163 -19.02 -5.31 13.10
C ALA A 163 -17.93 -5.34 14.19
N ARG A 164 -18.15 -4.69 15.33
CA ARG A 164 -17.21 -4.56 16.47
C ARG A 164 -15.85 -3.99 16.06
N LEU A 165 -15.88 -2.97 15.21
CA LEU A 165 -14.69 -2.23 14.79
C LEU A 165 -14.57 -0.94 15.60
N ALA A 166 -13.34 -0.55 15.93
CA ALA A 166 -13.07 0.76 16.52
C ALA A 166 -12.93 1.79 15.39
N PHE A 167 -13.68 2.90 15.49
CA PHE A 167 -13.67 3.93 14.45
C PHE A 167 -12.28 4.57 14.27
N SER A 168 -11.52 4.69 15.37
CA SER A 168 -10.14 5.16 15.34
C SER A 168 -9.24 4.28 14.47
N ASP A 169 -9.42 2.96 14.53
CA ASP A 169 -8.57 2.00 13.83
C ASP A 169 -8.88 2.02 12.34
N VAL A 170 -10.16 2.11 11.99
CA VAL A 170 -10.65 2.32 10.61
C VAL A 170 -10.07 3.60 10.02
N ALA A 171 -10.22 4.73 10.72
CA ALA A 171 -9.75 6.03 10.24
C ALA A 171 -8.23 6.07 10.08
N ARG A 172 -7.46 5.56 11.06
CA ARG A 172 -5.99 5.51 10.97
C ARG A 172 -5.49 4.53 9.91
N GLY A 173 -6.14 3.36 9.80
CA GLY A 173 -5.87 2.39 8.76
C GLY A 173 -6.01 3.02 7.39
N ASN A 174 -7.11 3.74 7.15
CA ASN A 174 -7.33 4.45 5.90
C ASN A 174 -6.32 5.60 5.69
N ILE A 175 -6.01 6.43 6.69
CA ILE A 175 -4.97 7.47 6.59
C ILE A 175 -3.64 6.86 6.11
N ARG A 176 -3.16 5.81 6.79
CA ARG A 176 -1.89 5.15 6.45
C ARG A 176 -1.92 4.62 5.02
N LYS A 177 -3.00 3.93 4.65
CA LYS A 177 -3.15 3.33 3.32
C LYS A 177 -3.24 4.37 2.21
N ALA A 178 -4.17 5.32 2.33
CA ALA A 178 -4.41 6.33 1.29
C ALA A 178 -3.19 7.22 1.09
N ARG A 179 -2.58 7.72 2.18
CA ARG A 179 -1.36 8.53 2.07
C ARG A 179 -0.21 7.72 1.50
N GLY A 180 -0.02 6.50 2.01
CA GLY A 180 1.05 5.61 1.55
C GLY A 180 0.91 5.16 0.09
N ALA A 181 -0.29 5.21 -0.49
CA ALA A 181 -0.53 4.86 -1.90
C ALA A 181 -0.51 6.06 -2.85
N PHE A 182 -1.03 7.22 -2.41
CA PHE A 182 -1.30 8.33 -3.32
C PHE A 182 -0.37 9.53 -3.15
N LEU A 183 0.33 9.66 -2.02
CA LEU A 183 1.26 10.76 -1.76
C LEU A 183 2.70 10.30 -1.83
N GLU A 184 3.57 11.21 -2.27
CA GLU A 184 5.01 11.02 -2.12
C GLU A 184 5.37 10.91 -0.62
N PRO A 185 6.18 9.90 -0.22
CA PRO A 185 6.60 9.75 1.17
C PRO A 185 7.34 10.99 1.67
N ALA A 186 6.93 11.53 2.81
CA ALA A 186 7.67 12.61 3.45
C ALA A 186 8.97 12.07 4.07
N THR A 187 9.94 12.94 4.36
CA THR A 187 11.20 12.55 5.02
C THR A 187 10.97 11.76 6.31
N ALA A 188 9.93 12.12 7.08
CA ALA A 188 9.56 11.41 8.31
C ALA A 188 9.09 9.97 8.06
N ASP A 189 8.42 9.71 6.93
CA ASP A 189 7.95 8.37 6.55
C ASP A 189 9.13 7.46 6.17
N LEU A 190 10.25 8.05 5.73
CA LEU A 190 11.45 7.33 5.28
C LEU A 190 12.51 7.14 6.38
N ALA A 191 12.41 7.86 7.50
CA ALA A 191 13.48 7.96 8.51
C ALA A 191 13.90 6.62 9.14
N ASN A 192 13.01 5.63 9.15
CA ASN A 192 13.25 4.30 9.73
C ASN A 192 13.27 3.18 8.68
N LEU A 193 13.45 3.53 7.41
CA LEU A 193 13.50 2.59 6.29
C LEU A 193 14.93 2.31 5.80
N ASP A 194 15.93 2.60 6.61
CA ASP A 194 17.30 2.11 6.43
C ASP A 194 17.52 0.93 7.38
N PHE A 195 17.19 -0.26 6.89
CA PHE A 195 17.04 -1.46 7.71
C PHE A 195 18.35 -2.07 8.21
N ASP A 196 19.49 -1.67 7.64
CA ASP A 196 20.79 -2.23 7.95
C ASP A 196 21.82 -1.20 8.46
N LYS A 197 21.43 0.05 8.67
CA LYS A 197 22.33 1.13 9.12
C LYS A 197 23.19 0.80 10.34
N ASP A 198 22.68 -0.03 11.25
CA ASP A 198 23.31 -0.38 12.52
C ASP A 198 24.20 -1.64 12.42
N PHE A 199 24.27 -2.29 11.25
CA PHE A 199 25.10 -3.49 11.01
C PHE A 199 26.51 -3.13 10.50
N GLY A 200 27.42 -4.11 10.50
CA GLY A 200 28.75 -3.97 9.90
C GLY A 200 28.70 -3.65 8.41
N ARG A 201 29.73 -2.99 7.87
CA ARG A 201 29.76 -2.55 6.46
C ARG A 201 29.61 -3.73 5.49
N GLU A 202 30.14 -4.88 5.86
CA GLU A 202 30.07 -6.17 5.15
C GLU A 202 28.69 -6.84 5.20
N GLU A 203 27.78 -6.35 6.04
CA GLU A 203 26.40 -6.82 6.16
C GLU A 203 25.37 -5.78 5.73
N GLN A 204 25.84 -4.61 5.29
CA GLN A 204 25.01 -3.59 4.69
C GLN A 204 24.91 -3.81 3.18
N LEU A 205 23.72 -3.58 2.63
CA LEU A 205 23.55 -3.35 1.20
C LEU A 205 24.37 -2.11 0.79
N PRO A 206 25.12 -2.15 -0.32
CA PRO A 206 25.96 -1.02 -0.71
C PRO A 206 25.18 0.27 -0.90
N ARG A 207 25.72 1.38 -0.37
CA ARG A 207 25.11 2.72 -0.47
C ARG A 207 25.01 3.18 -1.91
N GLU A 208 26.03 2.85 -2.70
CA GLU A 208 26.05 3.02 -4.14
C GLU A 208 26.58 1.74 -4.77
N PHE A 209 26.08 1.41 -5.96
CA PHE A 209 26.58 0.29 -6.72
C PHE A 209 26.50 0.56 -8.22
N ARG A 210 27.41 -0.07 -8.97
CA ARG A 210 27.45 -0.06 -10.42
C ARG A 210 27.71 -1.48 -10.91
N VAL A 211 26.68 -2.11 -11.46
CA VAL A 211 26.70 -3.51 -11.91
C VAL A 211 26.66 -3.53 -13.43
N ARG A 212 27.65 -4.15 -14.04
CA ARG A 212 27.69 -4.37 -15.49
C ARG A 212 26.83 -5.57 -15.82
N VAL A 213 26.03 -5.45 -16.87
CA VAL A 213 25.29 -6.57 -17.45
C VAL A 213 25.70 -6.72 -18.90
N ASN A 214 26.21 -7.89 -19.25
CA ASN A 214 26.68 -8.17 -20.60
C ASN A 214 26.04 -9.45 -21.14
N GLN A 215 25.42 -9.36 -22.31
CA GLN A 215 25.03 -10.55 -23.08
C GLN A 215 26.25 -11.05 -23.87
N ARG A 216 26.57 -12.33 -23.76
CA ARG A 216 27.60 -12.98 -24.60
C ARG A 216 26.95 -13.63 -25.82
N GLY A 217 27.75 -14.05 -26.80
CA GLY A 217 27.25 -14.72 -28.02
C GLY A 217 26.43 -16.00 -27.78
N SER A 218 26.43 -16.54 -26.56
CA SER A 218 25.54 -17.63 -26.13
C SER A 218 24.09 -17.19 -25.83
N GLY A 219 23.77 -15.90 -25.90
CA GLY A 219 22.47 -15.35 -25.50
C GLY A 219 22.27 -15.25 -23.98
N LYS A 220 23.25 -15.69 -23.18
CA LYS A 220 23.21 -15.60 -21.72
C LYS A 220 23.61 -14.21 -21.23
N SER A 221 22.89 -13.72 -20.23
CA SER A 221 23.20 -12.51 -19.48
C SER A 221 24.13 -12.84 -18.31
N TYR A 222 25.14 -11.99 -18.09
CA TYR A 222 26.10 -12.10 -17.00
C TYR A 222 26.14 -10.79 -16.22
N LEU A 223 26.14 -10.89 -14.90
CA LEU A 223 26.39 -9.75 -14.02
C LEU A 223 27.88 -9.66 -13.66
N GLN A 224 28.43 -8.45 -13.66
CA GLN A 224 29.73 -8.16 -13.08
C GLN A 224 29.68 -6.98 -12.14
N TRP A 225 30.31 -7.11 -10.98
CA TRP A 225 30.52 -6.02 -10.04
C TRP A 225 32.02 -5.86 -9.79
N ASN A 226 32.55 -4.65 -10.04
CA ASN A 226 33.98 -4.35 -9.89
C ASN A 226 34.88 -5.31 -10.69
N GLY A 227 34.41 -5.72 -11.88
CA GLY A 227 35.11 -6.64 -12.77
C GLY A 227 34.97 -8.13 -12.42
N VAL A 228 34.29 -8.47 -11.31
CA VAL A 228 34.08 -9.86 -10.87
C VAL A 228 32.68 -10.33 -11.25
N PHE A 229 32.57 -11.54 -11.81
CA PHE A 229 31.27 -12.14 -12.08
C PHE A 229 30.54 -12.48 -10.79
N ILE A 230 29.26 -12.13 -10.72
CA ILE A 230 28.38 -12.46 -9.59
C ILE A 230 27.15 -13.22 -10.09
N GLY A 231 26.71 -14.20 -9.30
CA GLY A 231 25.56 -15.04 -9.64
C GLY A 231 25.82 -16.02 -10.78
N ASP A 232 24.76 -16.70 -11.18
CA ASP A 232 24.77 -17.64 -12.29
C ASP A 232 24.33 -16.94 -13.60
N PRO A 233 24.85 -17.37 -14.76
CA PRO A 233 24.43 -16.80 -16.04
C PRO A 233 22.94 -17.06 -16.33
N LEU A 234 22.21 -16.01 -16.72
CA LEU A 234 20.76 -16.06 -16.90
C LEU A 234 20.33 -16.19 -18.37
N THR A 235 19.20 -16.86 -18.57
CA THR A 235 18.51 -17.07 -19.85
C THR A 235 17.02 -16.81 -19.67
N ASP A 236 16.28 -16.57 -20.75
CA ASP A 236 14.83 -16.32 -20.66
C ASP A 236 14.04 -17.58 -20.26
N ASN A 237 14.60 -18.77 -20.48
CA ASN A 237 14.02 -20.07 -20.10
C ASN A 237 12.61 -20.35 -20.65
N ILE A 238 12.20 -19.66 -21.72
CA ILE A 238 10.94 -19.87 -22.44
C ILE A 238 11.16 -19.74 -23.96
N ALA A 239 10.20 -20.25 -24.76
CA ALA A 239 10.29 -20.28 -26.21
C ALA A 239 10.19 -18.90 -26.88
N ASP A 240 9.38 -18.01 -26.30
CA ASP A 240 9.27 -16.61 -26.75
C ASP A 240 10.14 -15.73 -25.87
N HIS A 241 11.24 -15.22 -26.42
CA HIS A 241 12.26 -14.49 -25.67
C HIS A 241 11.73 -13.13 -25.18
N ASP A 242 11.15 -13.11 -23.98
CA ASP A 242 10.56 -11.90 -23.39
C ASP A 242 11.58 -10.97 -22.69
N GLY A 243 12.84 -11.43 -22.57
CA GLY A 243 13.95 -10.68 -21.97
C GLY A 243 14.10 -10.89 -20.47
N TYR A 244 13.41 -11.87 -19.86
CA TYR A 244 13.51 -12.18 -18.44
C TYR A 244 14.95 -12.46 -17.95
N ARG A 245 15.90 -12.76 -18.84
CA ARG A 245 17.34 -12.84 -18.53
C ARG A 245 17.94 -11.57 -17.90
N PHE A 246 17.25 -10.44 -17.97
CA PHE A 246 17.66 -9.16 -17.35
C PHE A 246 16.90 -8.83 -16.05
N HIS A 247 16.10 -9.75 -15.51
CA HIS A 247 15.22 -9.48 -14.35
C HIS A 247 15.97 -9.09 -13.06
N ASP A 248 17.25 -9.42 -12.91
CA ASP A 248 18.05 -9.02 -11.74
C ASP A 248 18.03 -7.51 -11.47
N VAL A 249 17.78 -6.69 -12.51
CA VAL A 249 17.56 -5.25 -12.36
C VAL A 249 16.45 -4.90 -11.37
N PHE A 250 15.43 -5.75 -11.22
CA PHE A 250 14.34 -5.53 -10.27
C PHE A 250 14.82 -5.71 -8.82
N HIS A 251 15.65 -6.72 -8.57
CA HIS A 251 16.27 -6.93 -7.26
C HIS A 251 17.20 -5.77 -6.88
N PHE A 252 17.97 -5.25 -7.85
CA PHE A 252 18.76 -4.03 -7.65
C PHE A 252 17.87 -2.79 -7.42
N ALA A 253 16.72 -2.68 -8.09
CA ALA A 253 15.77 -1.59 -7.84
C ALA A 253 15.23 -1.64 -6.41
N TYR A 254 14.88 -2.83 -5.90
CA TYR A 254 14.45 -3.00 -4.51
C TYR A 254 15.58 -2.67 -3.53
N ALA A 255 16.81 -3.11 -3.80
CA ALA A 255 17.97 -2.78 -2.97
C ALA A 255 18.23 -1.27 -2.90
N ALA A 256 18.15 -0.56 -4.04
CA ALA A 256 18.39 0.88 -4.09
C ALA A 256 17.22 1.71 -3.51
N ILE A 257 15.98 1.36 -3.85
CA ILE A 257 14.81 2.20 -3.59
C ILE A 257 14.11 1.81 -2.29
N LEU A 258 13.97 0.52 -2.01
CA LEU A 258 13.30 0.00 -0.80
C LEU A 258 14.28 -0.29 0.33
N HIS A 259 15.59 -0.29 0.04
CA HIS A 259 16.66 -0.69 0.98
C HIS A 259 16.52 -2.14 1.43
N TRP A 260 15.85 -2.95 0.62
CA TRP A 260 15.56 -4.35 0.92
C TRP A 260 15.73 -5.19 -0.35
N SER A 261 16.53 -6.24 -0.24
CA SER A 261 16.60 -7.31 -1.23
C SER A 261 17.39 -8.49 -0.62
N PRO A 262 16.73 -9.48 -0.02
CA PRO A 262 17.38 -10.73 0.37
C PRO A 262 18.09 -11.43 -0.80
N VAL A 263 17.60 -11.28 -2.04
CA VAL A 263 18.25 -11.80 -3.25
C VAL A 263 19.61 -11.13 -3.45
N ILE A 264 19.68 -9.80 -3.49
CA ILE A 264 20.96 -9.09 -3.64
C ILE A 264 21.89 -9.39 -2.46
N ARG A 265 21.40 -9.42 -1.21
CA ARG A 265 22.23 -9.81 -0.05
C ARG A 265 22.87 -11.19 -0.25
N ALA A 266 22.10 -12.17 -0.72
CA ALA A 266 22.59 -13.51 -0.98
C ALA A 266 23.58 -13.58 -2.16
N LEU A 267 23.32 -12.79 -3.20
CA LEU A 267 24.16 -12.66 -4.40
C LEU A 267 25.56 -12.15 -4.04
N ILE A 268 25.63 -11.07 -3.26
CA ILE A 268 26.90 -10.41 -2.90
C ILE A 268 27.51 -10.90 -1.58
N LYS A 269 26.85 -11.85 -0.92
CA LYS A 269 27.28 -12.43 0.38
C LYS A 269 27.26 -11.43 1.56
N HIS A 270 26.35 -10.45 1.55
CA HIS A 270 26.15 -9.44 2.60
C HIS A 270 24.88 -9.70 3.43
N LYS A 271 24.64 -10.96 3.82
CA LYS A 271 23.56 -11.28 4.77
C LYS A 271 23.97 -10.83 6.18
N ARG A 272 23.00 -10.43 7.01
CA ARG A 272 23.20 -9.97 8.39
C ARG A 272 23.38 -11.14 9.37
N LYS A 273 24.44 -11.92 9.17
CA LYS A 273 24.80 -13.13 9.94
C LYS A 273 25.24 -12.85 11.37
N SER A 274 25.68 -11.64 11.69
CA SER A 274 25.99 -11.22 13.06
C SER A 274 24.76 -11.30 13.98
N ASN A 275 23.54 -11.26 13.41
CA ASN A 275 22.30 -11.46 14.12
C ASN A 275 21.49 -12.59 13.46
N SER A 276 21.48 -13.77 14.08
CA SER A 276 20.81 -14.96 13.54
C SER A 276 19.34 -14.74 13.21
N LYS A 277 18.64 -13.90 13.98
CA LYS A 277 17.24 -13.57 13.73
C LYS A 277 17.06 -12.86 12.38
N TYR A 278 17.92 -11.90 12.06
CA TYR A 278 17.86 -11.20 10.78
C TYR A 278 18.29 -12.11 9.62
N ASP A 279 19.37 -12.89 9.79
CA ASP A 279 19.79 -13.85 8.76
C ASP A 279 18.67 -14.83 8.41
N GLU A 280 18.03 -15.43 9.42
CA GLU A 280 17.00 -16.45 9.21
C GLU A 280 15.66 -15.87 8.73
N GLU A 281 15.17 -14.80 9.36
CA GLU A 281 13.82 -14.28 9.12
C GLU A 281 13.74 -13.30 7.94
N GLN A 282 14.82 -12.55 7.66
CA GLN A 282 14.80 -11.43 6.71
C GLN A 282 15.69 -11.63 5.48
N ASP A 283 16.81 -12.36 5.59
CA ASP A 283 17.85 -12.43 4.55
C ASP A 283 17.97 -13.79 3.85
N SER A 284 17.36 -14.84 4.41
CA SER A 284 17.53 -16.22 3.97
C SER A 284 16.28 -16.84 3.34
N GLY A 285 16.26 -18.17 3.20
CA GLY A 285 15.47 -18.92 2.21
C GLY A 285 14.07 -18.38 1.90
N ARG A 286 13.22 -18.21 2.91
CA ARG A 286 11.84 -17.76 2.69
C ARG A 286 11.77 -16.34 2.12
N ALA A 287 12.60 -15.42 2.62
CA ALA A 287 12.63 -14.04 2.15
C ALA A 287 13.10 -13.96 0.68
N ILE A 288 14.13 -14.74 0.32
CA ILE A 288 14.62 -14.86 -1.06
C ILE A 288 13.51 -15.38 -1.97
N VAL A 289 12.85 -16.49 -1.60
CA VAL A 289 11.77 -17.08 -2.40
C VAL A 289 10.60 -16.11 -2.58
N VAL A 290 10.26 -15.34 -1.54
CA VAL A 290 9.20 -14.31 -1.63
C VAL A 290 9.58 -13.20 -2.60
N GLU A 291 10.80 -12.67 -2.53
CA GLU A 291 11.27 -11.62 -3.46
C GLU A 291 11.29 -12.11 -4.92
N GLU A 292 11.82 -13.32 -5.15
CA GLU A 292 11.85 -13.96 -6.48
C GLU A 292 10.44 -14.20 -7.02
N GLY A 293 9.56 -14.78 -6.20
CA GLY A 293 8.18 -15.05 -6.57
C GLY A 293 7.38 -13.77 -6.86
N LEU A 294 7.60 -12.73 -6.05
CA LEU A 294 7.03 -11.40 -6.27
C LEU A 294 7.51 -10.80 -7.60
N THR A 295 8.81 -10.90 -7.89
CA THR A 295 9.41 -10.39 -9.13
C THR A 295 8.84 -11.10 -10.35
N ALA A 296 8.75 -12.42 -10.31
CA ALA A 296 8.14 -13.22 -11.37
C ALA A 296 6.65 -12.88 -11.58
N TRP A 297 5.90 -12.69 -10.49
CA TRP A 297 4.48 -12.32 -10.57
C TRP A 297 4.29 -10.90 -11.14
N ILE A 298 5.08 -9.91 -10.69
CA ILE A 298 5.06 -8.55 -11.25
C ILE A 298 5.42 -8.59 -12.74
N PHE A 299 6.39 -9.41 -13.14
CA PHE A 299 6.78 -9.56 -14.54
C PHE A 299 5.67 -10.13 -15.41
N SER A 300 4.91 -11.11 -14.90
CA SER A 300 3.70 -11.60 -15.58
C SER A 300 2.70 -10.46 -15.83
N LYS A 301 2.48 -9.58 -14.83
CA LYS A 301 1.61 -8.41 -14.96
C LYS A 301 2.17 -7.31 -15.85
N ALA A 302 3.48 -7.11 -15.82
CA ALA A 302 4.15 -6.14 -16.67
C ALA A 302 3.96 -6.48 -18.15
N LYS A 303 3.96 -7.76 -18.53
CA LYS A 303 3.69 -8.17 -19.92
C LYS A 303 2.29 -7.76 -20.41
N GLU A 304 1.28 -7.84 -19.54
CA GLU A 304 -0.09 -7.37 -19.83
C GLU A 304 -0.16 -5.83 -19.97
N LEU A 305 0.84 -5.11 -19.43
CA LEU A 305 0.90 -3.65 -19.34
C LEU A 305 2.02 -3.03 -20.19
N ASN A 306 2.46 -3.73 -21.25
CA ASN A 306 3.56 -3.31 -22.12
C ASN A 306 4.83 -2.91 -21.33
N LEU A 307 5.22 -3.75 -20.37
CA LEU A 307 6.36 -3.55 -19.47
C LEU A 307 6.34 -2.20 -18.75
N PHE A 308 5.15 -1.69 -18.41
CA PHE A 308 4.91 -0.38 -17.81
C PHE A 308 5.45 0.80 -18.65
N GLU A 309 5.59 0.63 -19.97
CA GLU A 309 5.97 1.73 -20.85
C GLU A 309 4.90 2.84 -20.79
N LYS A 310 5.35 4.10 -20.59
CA LYS A 310 4.51 5.31 -20.46
C LYS A 310 3.49 5.26 -19.31
N GLN A 311 3.63 4.33 -18.38
CA GLN A 311 2.81 4.30 -17.17
C GLN A 311 3.44 5.20 -16.11
N GLU A 312 2.63 6.07 -15.51
CA GLU A 312 3.05 6.93 -14.38
C GLU A 312 2.65 6.34 -13.03
N LYS A 313 1.82 5.29 -13.02
CA LYS A 313 1.26 4.68 -11.81
C LYS A 313 1.16 3.16 -11.95
N VAL A 314 1.25 2.48 -10.82
CA VAL A 314 0.94 1.06 -10.68
C VAL A 314 -0.44 0.96 -10.04
N SER A 315 -1.28 0.02 -10.52
CA SER A 315 -2.64 -0.09 -9.99
C SER A 315 -2.62 -0.42 -8.49
N LEU A 316 -3.56 0.15 -7.73
CA LEU A 316 -3.65 -0.09 -6.29
C LEU A 316 -3.84 -1.58 -5.97
N GLY A 317 -4.54 -2.32 -6.84
CA GLY A 317 -4.68 -3.77 -6.71
C GLY A 317 -3.34 -4.51 -6.74
N ILE A 318 -2.43 -4.13 -7.65
CA ILE A 318 -1.08 -4.71 -7.70
C ILE A 318 -0.30 -4.36 -6.42
N LEU A 319 -0.36 -3.11 -5.98
CA LEU A 319 0.33 -2.65 -4.76
C LEU A 319 -0.20 -3.34 -3.50
N LYS A 320 -1.50 -3.59 -3.38
CA LYS A 320 -2.10 -4.36 -2.28
C LYS A 320 -1.60 -5.80 -2.26
N THR A 321 -1.58 -6.48 -3.41
CA THR A 321 -1.02 -7.84 -3.50
C THR A 321 0.46 -7.86 -3.11
N ILE A 322 1.26 -6.86 -3.50
CA ILE A 322 2.66 -6.75 -3.05
C ILE A 322 2.74 -6.67 -1.53
N ALA A 323 1.92 -5.84 -0.90
CA ALA A 323 1.88 -5.72 0.56
C ALA A 323 1.54 -7.04 1.27
N GLU A 324 0.70 -7.88 0.66
CA GLU A 324 0.41 -9.23 1.15
C GLU A 324 1.61 -10.17 1.05
N PHE A 325 2.32 -10.16 -0.10
CA PHE A 325 3.53 -10.97 -0.32
C PHE A 325 4.61 -10.66 0.71
N VAL A 326 4.81 -9.38 1.03
CA VAL A 326 5.89 -8.93 1.91
C VAL A 326 5.48 -8.80 3.38
N SER A 327 4.27 -9.22 3.75
CA SER A 327 3.82 -9.19 5.14
C SER A 327 4.72 -10.06 6.03
N GLY A 328 5.14 -9.48 7.15
CA GLY A 328 6.07 -10.10 8.11
C GLY A 328 7.55 -9.87 7.81
N TYR A 329 7.88 -9.16 6.73
CA TYR A 329 9.24 -8.72 6.42
C TYR A 329 9.43 -7.25 6.72
N GLU A 330 10.66 -6.81 6.97
CA GLU A 330 10.96 -5.42 7.32
C GLU A 330 10.52 -4.42 6.24
N VAL A 331 10.52 -4.84 4.98
CA VAL A 331 10.07 -4.05 3.82
C VAL A 331 8.57 -3.75 3.84
N GLU A 332 7.77 -4.45 4.65
CA GLU A 332 6.34 -4.14 4.85
C GLU A 332 6.11 -2.72 5.39
N LYS A 333 7.15 -2.14 6.02
CA LYS A 333 7.13 -0.76 6.52
C LYS A 333 7.22 0.28 5.40
N CYS A 334 7.61 -0.12 4.19
CA CYS A 334 7.71 0.80 3.06
C CYS A 334 6.31 1.23 2.59
N PRO A 335 6.07 2.54 2.37
CA PRO A 335 4.85 3.02 1.73
C PRO A 335 4.66 2.38 0.35
N LEU A 336 3.40 2.14 -0.04
CA LEU A 336 3.07 1.57 -1.35
C LEU A 336 3.59 2.44 -2.52
N LYS A 337 3.65 3.75 -2.34
CA LYS A 337 4.20 4.70 -3.31
C LYS A 337 5.68 4.44 -3.58
N LEU A 338 6.43 4.00 -2.56
CA LEU A 338 7.83 3.65 -2.72
C LEU A 338 8.01 2.35 -3.53
N TRP A 339 7.08 1.40 -3.35
CA TRP A 339 6.99 0.20 -4.21
C TRP A 339 6.63 0.54 -5.65
N GLU A 340 5.66 1.44 -5.88
CA GLU A 340 5.34 1.95 -7.21
C GLU A 340 6.57 2.53 -7.89
N ARG A 341 7.34 3.37 -7.17
CA ARG A 341 8.60 3.94 -7.68
C ARG A 341 9.62 2.85 -8.02
N ALA A 342 9.82 1.87 -7.14
CA ALA A 342 10.77 0.79 -7.36
C ALA A 342 10.44 -0.04 -8.61
N ILE A 343 9.15 -0.29 -8.84
CA ILE A 343 8.66 -0.98 -10.03
C ILE A 343 8.89 -0.13 -11.27
N LEU A 344 8.37 1.10 -11.31
CA LEU A 344 8.42 1.93 -12.51
C LEU A 344 9.87 2.25 -12.94
N ASP A 345 10.75 2.57 -11.98
CA ASP A 345 12.16 2.83 -12.26
C ASP A 345 12.91 1.55 -12.67
N GLY A 346 12.66 0.44 -11.98
CA GLY A 346 13.23 -0.86 -12.34
C GLY A 346 12.85 -1.28 -13.76
N TYR A 347 11.57 -1.10 -14.15
CA TYR A 347 11.12 -1.38 -15.51
C TYR A 347 11.67 -0.38 -16.54
N ALA A 348 11.89 0.88 -16.17
CA ALA A 348 12.55 1.84 -17.05
C ALA A 348 13.99 1.42 -17.38
N VAL A 349 14.75 0.94 -16.40
CA VAL A 349 16.11 0.39 -16.61
C VAL A 349 16.04 -0.93 -17.37
N PHE A 350 15.11 -1.83 -17.02
CA PHE A 350 14.90 -3.10 -17.72
C PHE A 350 14.66 -2.92 -19.22
N ARG A 351 13.78 -1.98 -19.61
CA ARG A 351 13.48 -1.71 -21.03
C ARG A 351 14.72 -1.25 -21.79
N GLN A 352 15.51 -0.34 -21.21
CA GLN A 352 16.77 0.11 -21.81
C GLN A 352 17.80 -1.01 -21.90
N MET A 353 17.92 -1.86 -20.88
CA MET A 353 18.80 -3.04 -20.94
C MET A 353 18.37 -4.05 -22.00
N LYS A 354 17.07 -4.28 -22.14
CA LYS A 354 16.50 -5.17 -23.15
C LYS A 354 16.78 -4.66 -24.56
N GLU A 355 16.61 -3.36 -24.80
CA GLU A 355 16.87 -2.72 -26.10
C GLU A 355 18.35 -2.78 -26.50
N ASN A 356 19.26 -2.64 -25.53
CA ASN A 356 20.70 -2.57 -25.77
C ASN A 356 21.45 -3.88 -25.48
N GLU A 357 20.73 -4.97 -25.20
CA GLU A 357 21.26 -6.29 -24.83
C GLU A 357 22.31 -6.27 -23.69
N GLY A 358 22.14 -5.33 -22.76
CA GLY A 358 23.09 -5.08 -21.68
C GLY A 358 23.24 -3.59 -21.35
N GLY A 359 24.14 -3.31 -20.42
CA GLY A 359 24.37 -1.97 -19.90
C GLY A 359 24.95 -1.97 -18.50
N TRP A 360 24.90 -0.82 -17.86
CA TRP A 360 25.20 -0.63 -16.46
C TRP A 360 23.92 -0.34 -15.69
N ILE A 361 23.74 -1.05 -14.58
CA ILE A 361 22.76 -0.72 -13.54
C ILE A 361 23.49 0.10 -12.49
N VAL A 362 23.06 1.34 -12.27
CA VAL A 362 23.63 2.23 -11.26
C VAL A 362 22.57 2.56 -10.22
N GLY A 363 22.80 2.17 -8.97
CA GLY A 363 21.88 2.43 -7.86
C GLY A 363 22.50 3.32 -6.80
N ASN A 364 21.68 4.19 -6.20
CA ASN A 364 22.02 5.02 -5.06
C ASN A 364 20.93 4.91 -3.99
N ARG A 365 21.28 4.38 -2.82
CA ARG A 365 20.35 4.18 -1.69
C ARG A 365 19.94 5.49 -1.03
N GLU A 366 20.85 6.45 -0.91
CA GLU A 366 20.56 7.73 -0.25
C GLU A 366 19.51 8.53 -1.03
N GLN A 367 19.66 8.55 -2.36
CA GLN A 367 18.71 9.19 -3.28
C GLN A 367 17.51 8.30 -3.61
N ARG A 368 17.54 7.01 -3.24
CA ARG A 368 16.56 5.98 -3.63
C ARG A 368 16.32 5.99 -5.15
N THR A 369 17.40 5.85 -5.92
CA THR A 369 17.35 5.87 -7.39
C THR A 369 18.05 4.66 -8.00
N ILE A 370 17.60 4.28 -9.20
CA ILE A 370 18.26 3.34 -10.08
C ILE A 370 18.22 3.88 -11.51
N VAL A 371 19.34 3.81 -12.23
CA VAL A 371 19.47 4.34 -13.59
C VAL A 371 20.26 3.39 -14.49
N TYR A 372 19.97 3.48 -15.79
CA TYR A 372 20.68 2.79 -16.85
C TYR A 372 21.83 3.66 -17.38
N LEU A 373 22.98 3.06 -17.70
CA LEU A 373 23.98 3.65 -18.59
C LEU A 373 24.37 2.65 -19.68
N PRO A 374 24.62 3.10 -20.93
CA PRO A 374 25.07 2.22 -22.00
C PRO A 374 26.47 1.65 -21.71
N LEU A 375 26.76 0.48 -22.26
CA LEU A 375 28.14 -0.02 -22.28
C LEU A 375 29.00 0.88 -23.17
N GLU A 376 30.29 0.97 -22.85
CA GLU A 376 31.25 1.69 -23.67
C GLU A 376 31.25 1.12 -25.10
N SER A 377 31.21 2.00 -26.12
CA SER A 377 31.31 1.58 -27.52
C SER A 377 32.59 0.78 -27.71
N LYS A 378 32.50 -0.39 -28.35
CA LYS A 378 33.71 -1.11 -28.78
C LYS A 378 34.36 -0.26 -29.86
N GLU A 379 35.52 0.31 -29.56
CA GLU A 379 36.43 0.87 -30.57
C GLU A 379 36.88 -0.20 -31.58
#